data_AF-A0A401MK39-F1
#
_entry.id   AF-A0A401MK39-F1
#
_cell.length_a   1.000
_cell.length_b   1.000
_cell.length_c   1.000
_cell.angle_alpha   90.00
_cell.angle_beta   90.00
_cell.angle_gamma   90.00
#
_symmetry.space_group_name_H-M   'P 1'
#
loop_
_entity.id
_entity.type
_entity.pdbx_description
1 polymer ?
#
loop_
_entity_poly.entity_id
_entity_poly.type
_entity_poly.pdbx_seq_one_letter_code
_entity_poly.pdbx_strand_id
1 'polypeptide(L)'
;MEWLAAIDTLRTREKAHTREGDAIAAARRRLPMTEVDPSTSLVGGKGPVPLIDVFEGRTQLFVSYHMWHDGRPAAEQCEGCTFFTGQVRELSYLHQRDVTFAVFCQGPYEESDRYRRFMGWELPWYSVPAESHERLVAGRHFGMKACYLRDGDRVYETYWTTSRGVEPMAASYGILDMTVYGRQETWEDCPPGWPQPYETRGQQFRQDGRPTAQWARIAAGHDDGLHDGPAGTGSSGCCS
;
A
#
# COMPACT_ATOMS: atom_id res chain seq x y z
N MET A 1 -28.59 12.67 -29.75
CA MET A 1 -27.26 12.05 -29.89
C MET A 1 -27.22 10.82 -29.00
N GLU A 2 -27.09 9.62 -29.58
CA GLU A 2 -27.17 8.32 -28.90
C GLU A 2 -26.10 8.13 -27.80
N TRP A 3 -24.87 8.57 -28.07
CA TRP A 3 -23.76 8.49 -27.13
C TRP A 3 -24.00 9.22 -25.80
N LEU A 4 -24.56 10.43 -25.83
CA LEU A 4 -24.89 11.18 -24.61
C LEU A 4 -25.97 10.46 -23.78
N ALA A 5 -26.99 9.90 -24.44
CA ALA A 5 -28.04 9.15 -23.75
C ALA A 5 -27.49 7.87 -23.09
N ALA A 6 -26.54 7.19 -23.73
CA ALA A 6 -25.85 6.04 -23.14
C ALA A 6 -25.01 6.44 -21.92
N ILE A 7 -24.29 7.56 -21.98
CA ILE A 7 -23.53 8.09 -20.83
C ILE A 7 -24.45 8.43 -19.66
N ASP A 8 -25.59 9.08 -19.90
CA ASP A 8 -26.52 9.44 -18.83
C ASP A 8 -27.12 8.21 -18.15
N THR A 9 -27.37 7.15 -18.93
CA THR A 9 -27.77 5.84 -18.40
C THR A 9 -26.67 5.23 -17.54
N LEU A 10 -25.41 5.23 -18.01
CA LEU A 10 -24.26 4.72 -17.25
C LEU A 10 -24.05 5.48 -15.94
N ARG A 11 -24.12 6.81 -15.97
CA ARG A 11 -23.96 7.67 -14.78
C ARG A 11 -24.99 7.41 -13.69
N THR A 12 -26.16 6.89 -14.05
CA THR A 12 -27.15 6.46 -13.05
C THR A 12 -26.62 5.27 -12.24
N ARG A 13 -25.96 4.31 -12.91
CA ARG A 13 -25.30 3.17 -12.24
C ARG A 13 -24.10 3.62 -11.41
N GLU A 14 -23.28 4.52 -11.94
CA GLU A 14 -22.13 5.08 -11.21
C GLU A 14 -22.57 5.75 -9.90
N LYS A 15 -23.61 6.59 -9.94
CA LYS A 15 -24.18 7.23 -8.74
C LYS A 15 -24.74 6.21 -7.76
N ALA A 16 -25.35 5.12 -8.24
CA ALA A 16 -25.83 4.06 -7.36
C ALA A 16 -24.66 3.34 -6.67
N HIS A 17 -23.57 3.07 -7.39
CA HIS A 17 -22.34 2.51 -6.82
C HIS A 17 -21.72 3.43 -5.77
N THR A 18 -21.65 4.75 -6.02
CA THR A 18 -21.18 5.73 -5.02
C THR A 18 -22.00 5.66 -3.73
N ARG A 19 -23.33 5.64 -3.83
CA ARG A 19 -24.23 5.56 -2.67
C ARG A 19 -24.07 4.25 -1.90
N GLU A 20 -23.84 3.14 -2.59
CA GLU A 20 -23.51 1.87 -1.93
C GLU A 20 -22.17 1.97 -1.20
N GLY A 21 -21.17 2.61 -1.80
CA GLY A 21 -19.90 2.92 -1.13
C GLY A 21 -20.09 3.74 0.14
N ASP A 22 -20.99 4.74 0.12
CA ASP A 22 -21.35 5.52 1.31
C ASP A 22 -22.00 4.65 2.39
N ALA A 23 -22.89 3.74 2.00
CA ALA A 23 -23.54 2.81 2.91
C ALA A 23 -22.53 1.83 3.56
N ILE A 24 -21.59 1.30 2.77
CA ILE A 24 -20.49 0.46 3.27
C ILE A 24 -19.59 1.24 4.22
N ALA A 25 -19.23 2.48 3.89
CA ALA A 25 -18.45 3.35 4.77
C ALA A 25 -19.20 3.61 6.10
N ALA A 26 -20.51 3.79 6.05
CA ALA A 26 -21.33 3.92 7.24
C ALA A 26 -21.37 2.61 8.07
N ALA A 27 -21.41 1.44 7.42
CA ALA A 27 -21.34 0.16 8.11
C ALA A 27 -19.99 -0.06 8.81
N ARG A 28 -18.87 0.33 8.18
CA ARG A 28 -17.53 0.28 8.79
C ARG A 28 -17.45 1.06 10.10
N ARG A 29 -18.07 2.24 10.16
CA ARG A 29 -18.14 3.08 11.38
C ARG A 29 -18.95 2.45 12.52
N ARG A 30 -19.73 1.39 12.25
CA ARG A 30 -20.58 0.68 13.22
C ARG A 30 -20.02 -0.69 13.60
N LEU A 31 -18.85 -1.09 13.08
CA LEU A 31 -18.22 -2.34 13.47
C LEU A 31 -17.81 -2.28 14.96
N PRO A 32 -17.86 -3.41 15.69
CA PRO A 32 -17.23 -3.49 16.99
C PRO A 32 -15.72 -3.26 16.85
N MET A 33 -15.11 -2.71 17.89
CA MET A 33 -13.68 -2.45 17.94
C MET A 33 -13.02 -3.44 18.90
N THR A 34 -11.77 -3.81 18.61
CA THR A 34 -10.97 -4.70 19.45
C THR A 34 -9.83 -3.92 20.06
N GLU A 35 -9.67 -3.98 21.38
CA GLU A 35 -8.56 -3.32 22.07
C GLU A 35 -7.22 -3.98 21.69
N VAL A 36 -6.21 -3.14 21.45
CA VAL A 36 -4.84 -3.52 21.13
C VAL A 36 -3.94 -2.90 22.17
N ASP A 37 -2.94 -3.65 22.65
CA ASP A 37 -1.99 -3.16 23.64
C ASP A 37 -1.27 -1.90 23.13
N PRO A 38 -1.49 -0.71 23.75
CA PRO A 38 -0.90 0.55 23.31
C PRO A 38 0.63 0.57 23.44
N SER A 39 1.19 -0.31 24.28
CA SER A 39 2.63 -0.47 24.49
C SER A 39 3.30 -1.41 23.48
N THR A 40 2.54 -1.98 22.54
CA THR A 40 3.08 -2.88 21.51
C THR A 40 4.25 -2.21 20.79
N SER A 41 5.42 -2.83 20.88
CA SER A 41 6.68 -2.26 20.39
C SER A 41 6.78 -2.35 18.86
N LEU A 42 7.19 -1.25 18.26
CA LEU A 42 7.58 -1.10 16.85
C LEU A 42 8.99 -0.52 16.82
N VAL A 43 9.68 -0.61 15.68
CA VAL A 43 11.00 0.02 15.51
C VAL A 43 10.91 1.10 14.44
N GLY A 44 11.18 2.34 14.81
CA GLY A 44 11.30 3.48 13.90
C GLY A 44 12.73 4.01 13.81
N GLY A 45 12.92 5.12 13.11
CA GLY A 45 14.26 5.69 12.86
C GLY A 45 15.02 6.19 14.08
N LYS A 46 14.35 6.27 15.24
CA LYS A 46 14.94 6.64 16.54
C LYS A 46 15.04 5.45 17.49
N GLY A 47 14.78 4.23 17.00
CA GLY A 47 14.75 3.01 17.81
C GLY A 47 13.32 2.56 18.15
N PRO A 48 13.16 1.76 19.22
CA PRO A 48 11.86 1.26 19.66
C PRO A 48 10.87 2.38 19.99
N VAL A 49 9.61 2.19 19.61
CA VAL A 49 8.50 3.13 19.82
C VAL A 49 7.22 2.34 20.10
N PRO A 50 6.42 2.71 21.12
CA PRO A 50 5.15 2.05 21.38
C PRO A 50 4.10 2.46 20.33
N LEU A 51 3.16 1.57 20.03
CA LEU A 51 2.07 1.80 19.06
C LEU A 51 1.33 3.13 19.30
N ILE A 52 1.09 3.50 20.55
CA ILE A 52 0.36 4.73 20.88
C ILE A 52 1.08 6.02 20.40
N ASP A 53 2.41 5.99 20.31
CA ASP A 53 3.20 7.14 19.87
C ASP A 53 3.24 7.27 18.34
N VAL A 54 2.96 6.19 17.61
CA VAL A 54 2.83 6.18 16.14
C VAL A 54 1.64 7.02 15.66
N PHE A 55 0.68 7.30 16.53
CA PHE A 55 -0.40 8.23 16.21
C PHE A 55 0.08 9.67 16.04
N GLU A 56 1.30 10.02 16.47
CA GLU A 56 1.86 11.37 16.38
C GLU A 56 0.94 12.44 17.01
N GLY A 57 0.27 12.08 18.11
CA GLY A 57 -0.67 12.95 18.82
C GLY A 57 -2.08 13.02 18.22
N ARG A 58 -2.35 12.35 17.10
CA ARG A 58 -3.68 12.26 16.49
C ARG A 58 -4.55 11.17 17.11
N THR A 59 -5.86 11.21 16.89
CA THR A 59 -6.78 10.17 17.40
C THR A 59 -6.93 8.97 16.48
N GLN A 60 -6.59 9.08 15.19
CA GLN A 60 -6.76 7.98 14.23
C GLN A 60 -5.44 7.61 13.54
N LEU A 61 -5.30 6.33 13.24
CA LEU A 61 -4.14 5.79 12.54
C LEU A 61 -4.60 4.85 11.43
N PHE A 62 -4.17 5.12 10.20
CA PHE A 62 -4.30 4.19 9.07
C PHE A 62 -2.95 3.54 8.83
N VAL A 63 -2.90 2.21 8.86
CA VAL A 63 -1.67 1.44 8.67
C VAL A 63 -1.71 0.64 7.38
N SER A 64 -0.68 0.83 6.56
CA SER A 64 -0.32 -0.09 5.50
C SER A 64 0.63 -1.16 6.02
N TYR A 65 0.15 -2.40 6.17
CA TYR A 65 1.03 -3.52 6.50
C TYR A 65 1.79 -3.94 5.23
N HIS A 66 3.09 -3.72 5.23
CA HIS A 66 3.98 -3.98 4.10
C HIS A 66 4.60 -5.37 4.24
N MET A 67 4.29 -6.27 3.30
CA MET A 67 4.88 -7.59 3.21
C MET A 67 6.34 -7.47 2.79
N TRP A 68 7.22 -8.20 3.47
CA TRP A 68 8.66 -8.16 3.22
C TRP A 68 9.17 -9.53 2.80
N HIS A 69 10.16 -9.54 1.91
CA HIS A 69 10.85 -10.76 1.50
C HIS A 69 12.31 -10.67 1.95
N ASP A 70 12.58 -11.27 3.10
CA ASP A 70 13.89 -11.19 3.76
C ASP A 70 15.04 -11.68 2.86
N GLY A 71 16.14 -10.93 2.83
CA GLY A 71 17.32 -11.23 2.01
C GLY A 71 17.13 -11.09 0.49
N ARG A 72 15.99 -10.56 0.02
CA ARG A 72 15.74 -10.34 -1.41
C ARG A 72 16.10 -8.91 -1.83
N PRO A 73 16.63 -8.71 -3.04
CA PRO A 73 16.94 -7.36 -3.54
C PRO A 73 15.66 -6.53 -3.73
N ALA A 74 15.80 -5.21 -3.86
CA ALA A 74 14.68 -4.29 -4.05
C ALA A 74 13.73 -4.71 -5.20
N ALA A 75 14.27 -5.20 -6.32
CA ALA A 75 13.49 -5.69 -7.47
C ALA A 75 12.54 -6.85 -7.14
N GLU A 76 12.78 -7.54 -6.03
CA GLU A 76 12.05 -8.74 -5.62
C GLU A 76 11.23 -8.53 -4.34
N GLN A 77 11.21 -7.32 -3.80
CA GLN A 77 10.29 -6.96 -2.73
C GLN A 77 8.85 -6.87 -3.25
N CYS A 78 7.87 -7.02 -2.35
CA CYS A 78 6.47 -7.21 -2.69
C CYS A 78 5.93 -6.11 -3.65
N GLU A 79 5.60 -6.50 -4.88
CA GLU A 79 5.17 -5.55 -5.91
C GLU A 79 3.83 -4.88 -5.58
N GLY A 80 2.88 -5.61 -4.99
CA GLY A 80 1.59 -5.06 -4.60
C GLY A 80 1.72 -4.03 -3.46
N CYS A 81 2.51 -4.35 -2.43
CA CYS A 81 2.77 -3.40 -1.34
C CYS A 81 3.50 -2.16 -1.86
N THR A 82 4.42 -2.33 -2.82
CA THR A 82 5.13 -1.24 -3.49
C THR A 82 4.19 -0.35 -4.29
N PHE A 83 3.29 -0.96 -5.08
CA PHE A 83 2.28 -0.24 -5.84
C PHE A 83 1.37 0.57 -4.93
N PHE A 84 0.66 -0.05 -3.98
CA PHE A 84 -0.34 0.64 -3.16
C PHE A 84 0.25 1.69 -2.22
N THR A 85 1.39 1.40 -1.57
CA THR A 85 2.09 2.40 -0.75
C THR A 85 2.59 3.56 -1.62
N GLY A 86 3.02 3.24 -2.84
CA GLY A 86 3.44 4.19 -3.85
C GLY A 86 2.33 5.13 -4.36
N GLN A 87 1.06 4.92 -4.03
CA GLN A 87 -0.04 5.79 -4.47
C GLN A 87 -0.33 6.90 -3.45
N VAL A 88 0.09 6.73 -2.20
CA VAL A 88 -0.09 7.73 -1.15
C VAL A 88 1.08 8.72 -1.21
N ARG A 89 0.77 9.99 -1.49
CA ARG A 89 1.75 11.08 -1.66
C ARG A 89 1.40 12.33 -0.87
N GLU A 90 0.11 12.61 -0.71
CA GLU A 90 -0.38 13.80 -0.02
C GLU A 90 -1.08 13.37 1.28
N LEU A 91 -0.57 13.84 2.42
CA LEU A 91 -1.08 13.49 3.74
C LEU A 91 -1.86 14.62 4.41
N SER A 92 -1.81 15.85 3.90
CA SER A 92 -2.45 17.03 4.54
C SER A 92 -3.94 16.85 4.79
N TYR A 93 -4.67 16.24 3.86
CA TYR A 93 -6.10 15.95 4.03
C TYR A 93 -6.37 14.90 5.13
N LEU A 94 -5.49 13.93 5.32
CA LEU A 94 -5.58 12.97 6.42
C LEU A 94 -5.26 13.66 7.75
N HIS A 95 -4.16 14.42 7.79
CA HIS A 95 -3.73 15.15 8.98
C HIS A 95 -4.78 16.16 9.44
N GLN A 96 -5.45 16.87 8.52
CA GLN A 96 -6.55 17.79 8.83
C GLN A 96 -7.74 17.08 9.48
N ARG A 97 -7.93 15.79 9.20
CA ARG A 97 -9.00 14.95 9.76
C ARG A 97 -8.51 14.07 10.90
N ASP A 98 -7.39 14.46 11.51
CA ASP A 98 -6.83 13.82 12.68
C ASP A 98 -6.48 12.34 12.46
N VAL A 99 -5.99 12.02 11.26
CA VAL A 99 -5.52 10.70 10.85
C VAL A 99 -4.02 10.75 10.55
N THR A 100 -3.23 9.90 11.20
CA THR A 100 -1.85 9.60 10.80
C THR A 100 -1.84 8.43 9.83
N PHE A 101 -1.04 8.50 8.76
CA PHE A 101 -0.77 7.36 7.88
C PHE A 101 0.60 6.79 8.23
N ALA A 102 0.69 5.48 8.44
CA ALA A 102 1.97 4.81 8.69
C ALA A 102 2.10 3.51 7.88
N VAL A 103 3.34 3.10 7.66
CA VAL A 103 3.67 1.81 7.06
C VAL A 103 4.33 0.91 8.11
N PHE A 104 3.75 -0.27 8.30
CA PHE A 104 4.27 -1.32 9.18
C PHE A 104 4.87 -2.42 8.34
N CYS A 105 6.19 -2.42 8.24
CA CYS A 105 6.95 -3.40 7.47
C CYS A 105 7.23 -4.66 8.29
N GLN A 106 7.06 -5.82 7.68
CA GLN A 106 7.41 -7.12 8.26
C GLN A 106 8.93 -7.28 8.47
N GLY A 107 9.73 -6.64 7.62
CA GLY A 107 11.18 -6.79 7.58
C GLY A 107 11.93 -5.94 8.62
N PRO A 108 13.24 -6.17 8.78
CA PRO A 108 14.10 -5.38 9.65
C PRO A 108 14.06 -3.88 9.32
N TYR A 109 14.18 -3.02 10.34
CA TYR A 109 14.07 -1.57 10.14
C TYR A 109 15.16 -1.03 9.20
N GLU A 110 16.43 -1.36 9.44
CA GLU A 110 17.55 -0.80 8.67
C GLU A 110 17.44 -1.09 7.16
N GLU A 111 17.11 -2.33 6.82
CA GLU A 111 16.96 -2.79 5.43
C GLU A 111 15.71 -2.20 4.78
N SER A 112 14.56 -2.25 5.46
CA SER A 112 13.30 -1.73 4.90
C SER A 112 13.29 -0.21 4.82
N ASP A 113 14.02 0.50 5.68
CA ASP A 113 14.23 1.94 5.60
C ASP A 113 15.10 2.33 4.39
N ARG A 114 16.08 1.51 4.00
CA ARG A 114 16.80 1.69 2.73
C ARG A 114 15.84 1.59 1.55
N TYR A 115 14.92 0.62 1.58
CA TYR A 115 13.90 0.50 0.54
C TYR A 115 12.96 1.71 0.50
N ARG A 116 12.53 2.21 1.66
CA ARG A 116 11.74 3.45 1.76
C ARG A 116 12.49 4.64 1.14
N ARG A 117 13.79 4.79 1.45
CA ARG A 117 14.66 5.84 0.89
C ARG A 117 14.88 5.69 -0.60
N PHE A 118 15.17 4.48 -1.08
CA PHE A 118 15.23 4.12 -2.49
C PHE A 118 13.96 4.57 -3.22
N MET A 119 12.79 4.27 -2.65
CA MET A 119 11.50 4.67 -3.21
C MET A 119 11.20 6.18 -3.10
N GLY A 120 12.03 6.94 -2.38
CA GLY A 120 11.84 8.36 -2.13
C GLY A 120 10.60 8.66 -1.30
N TRP A 121 10.22 7.76 -0.38
CA TRP A 121 9.03 7.93 0.45
C TRP A 121 9.36 8.65 1.75
N GLU A 122 8.58 9.69 2.06
CA GLU A 122 8.65 10.45 3.32
C GLU A 122 7.59 10.01 4.34
N LEU A 123 6.88 8.91 4.05
CA LEU A 123 5.83 8.36 4.90
C LEU A 123 6.42 7.83 6.22
N PRO A 124 5.71 7.97 7.36
CA PRO A 124 6.07 7.29 8.61
C PRO A 124 6.22 5.78 8.38
N TRP A 125 7.38 5.24 8.75
CA TRP A 125 7.76 3.87 8.46
C TRP A 125 8.32 3.19 9.69
N TYR A 126 7.82 2.00 9.97
CA TYR A 126 8.16 1.24 11.15
C TYR A 126 8.34 -0.23 10.76
N SER A 127 9.33 -0.88 11.37
CA SER A 127 9.42 -2.34 11.36
C SER A 127 8.54 -2.90 12.48
N VAL A 128 7.92 -4.05 12.22
CA VAL A 128 7.17 -4.82 13.22
C VAL A 128 8.04 -5.99 13.69
N PRO A 129 8.61 -5.92 14.91
CA PRO A 129 9.37 -7.02 15.49
C PRO A 129 8.52 -8.30 15.64
N ALA A 130 9.17 -9.46 15.59
CA ALA A 130 8.50 -10.77 15.64
C ALA A 130 7.61 -10.93 16.89
N GLU A 131 8.05 -10.41 18.03
CA GLU A 131 7.32 -10.42 19.30
C GLU A 131 6.02 -9.59 19.28
N SER A 132 5.87 -8.69 18.31
CA SER A 132 4.67 -7.87 18.12
C SER A 132 3.72 -8.44 17.05
N HIS A 133 4.10 -9.51 16.34
CA HIS A 133 3.29 -10.08 15.25
C HIS A 133 1.96 -10.62 15.75
N GLU A 134 1.94 -11.37 16.85
CA GLU A 134 0.70 -11.93 17.39
C GLU A 134 -0.31 -10.83 17.75
N ARG A 135 0.16 -9.74 18.38
CA ARG A 135 -0.68 -8.62 18.83
C ARG A 135 -1.25 -7.80 17.68
N LEU A 136 -0.46 -7.54 16.64
CA LEU A 136 -0.85 -6.65 15.53
C LEU A 136 -1.46 -7.41 14.36
N VAL A 137 -0.84 -8.52 13.97
CA VAL A 137 -1.27 -9.31 12.81
C VAL A 137 -2.41 -10.24 13.21
N ALA A 138 -2.44 -10.74 14.46
CA ALA A 138 -3.55 -11.53 15.01
C ALA A 138 -4.00 -12.68 14.09
N GLY A 139 -3.04 -13.50 13.63
CA GLY A 139 -3.29 -14.64 12.74
C GLY A 139 -3.61 -14.30 11.28
N ARG A 140 -3.53 -13.02 10.90
CA ARG A 140 -3.65 -12.54 9.51
C ARG A 140 -2.28 -12.53 8.81
N HIS A 141 -2.13 -11.71 7.76
CA HIS A 141 -0.90 -11.59 6.99
C HIS A 141 -0.56 -10.13 6.68
N PHE A 142 0.73 -9.87 6.43
CA PHE A 142 1.18 -8.61 5.87
C PHE A 142 0.67 -8.44 4.43
N GLY A 143 0.47 -7.19 3.99
CA GLY A 143 -0.25 -6.84 2.76
C GLY A 143 -1.65 -6.26 3.02
N MET A 144 -2.18 -6.44 4.23
CA MET A 144 -3.45 -5.85 4.65
C MET A 144 -3.37 -4.33 4.90
N LYS A 145 -4.53 -3.70 5.13
CA LYS A 145 -4.68 -2.34 5.62
C LYS A 145 -5.55 -2.36 6.86
N ALA A 146 -5.19 -1.59 7.88
CA ALA A 146 -5.95 -1.52 9.12
C ALA A 146 -6.11 -0.08 9.61
N CYS A 147 -7.20 0.16 10.34
CA CYS A 147 -7.53 1.44 10.94
C CYS A 147 -7.58 1.27 12.46
N TYR A 148 -6.92 2.17 13.17
CA TYR A 148 -6.90 2.22 14.64
C TYR A 148 -7.46 3.55 15.14
N LEU A 149 -8.07 3.48 16.32
CA LEU A 149 -8.54 4.62 17.10
C LEU A 149 -7.76 4.66 18.42
N ARG A 150 -7.29 5.85 18.78
CA ARG A 150 -6.76 6.17 20.10
C ARG A 150 -7.83 6.88 20.91
N ASP A 151 -8.12 6.36 22.10
CA ASP A 151 -9.00 6.96 23.10
C ASP A 151 -8.23 7.09 24.41
N GLY A 152 -7.72 8.29 24.68
CA GLY A 152 -6.82 8.54 25.81
C GLY A 152 -5.51 7.75 25.70
N ASP A 153 -5.30 6.82 26.63
CA ASP A 153 -4.18 5.88 26.72
C ASP A 153 -4.47 4.50 26.11
N ARG A 154 -5.67 4.31 25.53
CA ARG A 154 -6.10 3.03 24.93
C ARG A 154 -6.07 3.11 23.41
N VAL A 155 -5.82 1.97 22.78
CA VAL A 155 -5.81 1.83 21.32
C VAL A 155 -6.76 0.70 20.93
N TYR A 156 -7.53 0.92 19.86
CA TYR A 156 -8.44 -0.08 19.31
C TYR A 156 -8.23 -0.24 17.82
N GLU A 157 -8.24 -1.47 17.34
CA GLU A 157 -8.43 -1.74 15.93
C GLU A 157 -9.94 -1.65 15.59
N THR A 158 -10.25 -0.91 14.53
CA THR A 158 -11.64 -0.57 14.16
C THR A 158 -12.08 -1.21 12.84
N TYR A 159 -11.13 -1.45 11.94
CA TYR A 159 -11.40 -2.02 10.62
C TYR A 159 -10.10 -2.53 10.01
N TRP A 160 -10.19 -3.59 9.21
CA TRP A 160 -9.10 -4.01 8.34
C TRP A 160 -9.62 -4.59 7.03
N THR A 161 -8.77 -4.63 6.00
CA THR A 161 -9.10 -5.19 4.69
C THR A 161 -7.85 -5.69 3.96
N THR A 162 -8.06 -6.49 2.91
CA THR A 162 -7.00 -7.02 2.05
C THR A 162 -7.51 -7.16 0.60
N SER A 163 -6.66 -7.67 -0.30
CA SER A 163 -6.98 -7.91 -1.71
C SER A 163 -7.61 -6.68 -2.37
N ARG A 164 -8.69 -6.83 -3.16
CA ARG A 164 -9.38 -5.72 -3.84
C ARG A 164 -9.88 -4.61 -2.90
N GLY A 165 -10.05 -4.90 -1.61
CA GLY A 165 -10.46 -3.89 -0.63
C GLY A 165 -9.43 -2.78 -0.39
N VAL A 166 -8.18 -2.95 -0.86
CA VAL A 166 -7.13 -1.93 -0.80
C VAL A 166 -7.08 -1.04 -2.05
N GLU A 167 -7.84 -1.37 -3.10
CA GLU A 167 -7.94 -0.59 -4.34
C GLU A 167 -8.33 0.89 -4.15
N PRO A 168 -9.10 1.31 -3.12
CA PRO A 168 -9.35 2.73 -2.88
C PRO A 168 -8.07 3.57 -2.68
N MET A 169 -6.94 2.96 -2.35
CA MET A 169 -5.65 3.65 -2.27
C MET A 169 -5.00 3.88 -3.66
N ALA A 170 -5.42 3.14 -4.68
CA ALA A 170 -4.82 3.18 -6.02
C ALA A 170 -5.56 4.18 -6.92
N ALA A 171 -5.16 5.44 -6.87
CA ALA A 171 -5.68 6.48 -7.74
C ALA A 171 -5.53 6.11 -9.23
N SER A 172 -4.40 5.48 -9.61
CA SER A 172 -4.18 5.06 -11.00
C SER A 172 -5.23 4.06 -11.50
N TYR A 173 -5.73 3.16 -10.66
CA TYR A 173 -6.78 2.21 -11.04
C TYR A 173 -8.09 2.90 -11.35
N GLY A 174 -8.54 3.82 -10.47
CA GLY A 174 -9.74 4.61 -10.74
C GLY A 174 -9.64 5.46 -12.00
N ILE A 175 -8.45 5.96 -12.34
CA ILE A 175 -8.21 6.71 -13.58
C ILE A 175 -8.26 5.79 -14.81
N LEU A 176 -7.59 4.63 -14.76
CA LEU A 176 -7.56 3.65 -15.84
C LEU A 176 -8.95 3.12 -16.18
N ASP A 177 -9.79 2.85 -15.17
CA ASP A 177 -11.17 2.40 -15.33
C ASP A 177 -12.05 3.39 -16.11
N MET A 178 -11.67 4.67 -16.18
CA MET A 178 -12.37 5.69 -16.97
C MET A 178 -11.86 5.80 -18.41
N THR A 179 -10.73 5.16 -18.73
CA THR A 179 -10.16 5.17 -20.07
C THR A 179 -10.76 4.04 -20.92
N VAL A 180 -10.70 4.21 -22.24
CA VAL A 180 -11.28 3.21 -23.15
C VAL A 180 -10.67 1.83 -22.96
N TYR A 181 -9.38 1.67 -22.63
CA TYR A 181 -8.79 0.33 -22.50
C TYR A 181 -8.78 -0.25 -21.08
N GLY A 182 -9.42 0.43 -20.11
CA GLY A 182 -9.43 -0.01 -18.72
C GLY A 182 -8.02 -0.16 -18.15
N ARG A 183 -7.84 -1.14 -17.27
CA ARG A 183 -6.54 -1.51 -16.67
C ARG A 183 -5.72 -2.41 -17.58
N GLN A 184 -6.31 -2.93 -18.65
CA GLN A 184 -5.73 -3.91 -19.57
C GLN A 184 -5.39 -5.23 -18.85
N GLU A 185 -6.21 -5.62 -17.88
CA GLU A 185 -6.04 -6.82 -17.09
C GLU A 185 -6.96 -7.94 -17.60
N THR A 186 -6.49 -9.20 -17.59
CA THR A 186 -7.17 -10.34 -18.25
C THR A 186 -8.55 -10.72 -17.70
N TRP A 187 -8.95 -10.18 -16.54
CA TRP A 187 -10.28 -10.41 -15.96
C TRP A 187 -11.31 -9.38 -16.40
N GLU A 188 -10.90 -8.26 -17.00
CA GLU A 188 -11.83 -7.19 -17.39
C GLU A 188 -12.75 -7.65 -18.52
N ASP A 189 -14.02 -7.27 -18.43
CA ASP A 189 -15.00 -7.47 -19.51
C ASP A 189 -14.80 -6.38 -20.58
N CYS A 190 -13.94 -6.67 -21.54
CA CYS A 190 -13.59 -5.76 -22.63
C CYS A 190 -14.16 -6.27 -23.97
N PRO A 191 -14.54 -5.35 -24.89
CA PRO A 191 -14.86 -5.71 -26.26
C PRO A 191 -13.77 -6.58 -26.92
N PRO A 192 -14.16 -7.49 -27.84
CA PRO A 192 -13.21 -8.34 -28.55
C PRO A 192 -12.07 -7.54 -29.21
N GLY A 193 -10.84 -7.99 -29.01
CA GLY A 193 -9.63 -7.41 -29.62
C GLY A 193 -8.98 -6.26 -28.82
N TRP A 194 -9.55 -5.87 -27.68
CA TRP A 194 -8.91 -4.89 -26.80
C TRP A 194 -7.69 -5.49 -26.08
N PRO A 195 -6.64 -4.68 -25.82
CA PRO A 195 -5.41 -5.16 -25.22
C PRO A 195 -5.63 -5.53 -23.74
N GLN A 196 -5.25 -6.75 -23.36
CA GLN A 196 -5.25 -7.22 -21.97
C GLN A 196 -3.98 -8.04 -21.66
N PRO A 197 -2.77 -7.44 -21.71
CA PRO A 197 -1.53 -8.19 -21.56
C PRO A 197 -1.21 -8.56 -20.10
N TYR A 198 -1.95 -8.04 -19.11
CA TYR A 198 -1.61 -8.17 -17.69
C TYR A 198 -2.44 -9.24 -16.97
N GLU A 199 -1.79 -10.30 -16.50
CA GLU A 199 -2.39 -11.23 -15.54
C GLU A 199 -2.38 -10.66 -14.12
N THR A 200 -3.47 -10.85 -13.36
CA THR A 200 -3.59 -10.34 -11.98
C THR A 200 -3.03 -11.28 -10.91
N ARG A 201 -1.79 -11.72 -11.12
CA ARG A 201 -1.04 -12.58 -10.18
C ARG A 201 0.28 -11.93 -9.70
N GLY A 202 0.40 -10.61 -9.87
CA GLY A 202 1.60 -9.83 -9.58
C GLY A 202 2.17 -9.16 -10.83
N GLN A 203 1.98 -9.76 -12.02
CA GLN A 203 2.51 -9.24 -13.29
C GLN A 203 2.00 -7.84 -13.62
N GLN A 204 0.75 -7.51 -13.27
CA GLN A 204 0.18 -6.18 -13.48
C GLN A 204 0.93 -5.05 -12.75
N PHE A 205 1.74 -5.39 -11.74
CA PHE A 205 2.55 -4.43 -11.00
C PHE A 205 4.02 -4.41 -11.42
N ARG A 206 4.40 -5.19 -12.44
CA ARG A 206 5.80 -5.40 -12.83
C ARG A 206 6.05 -4.95 -14.27
N GLN A 207 7.26 -4.45 -14.48
CA GLN A 207 7.81 -4.16 -15.79
C GLN A 207 9.29 -4.53 -15.78
N ASP A 208 9.75 -5.27 -16.80
CA ASP A 208 11.16 -5.64 -16.99
C ASP A 208 11.82 -6.22 -15.72
N GLY A 209 11.11 -7.13 -15.05
CA GLY A 209 11.64 -7.89 -13.92
C GLY A 209 11.58 -7.21 -12.55
N ARG A 210 11.01 -6.00 -12.43
CA ARG A 210 10.83 -5.30 -11.13
C ARG A 210 9.47 -4.62 -11.00
N PRO A 211 9.04 -4.23 -9.78
CA PRO A 211 7.84 -3.42 -9.60
C PRO A 211 7.92 -2.13 -10.44
N THR A 212 6.89 -1.85 -11.24
CA THR A 212 6.86 -0.73 -12.20
C THR A 212 7.17 0.61 -11.53
N ALA A 213 6.71 0.79 -10.28
CA ALA A 213 6.93 2.01 -9.51
C ALA A 213 8.41 2.31 -9.18
N GLN A 214 9.31 1.34 -9.32
CA GLN A 214 10.74 1.50 -9.07
C GLN A 214 11.49 2.19 -10.20
N TRP A 215 11.00 2.09 -11.44
CA TRP A 215 11.75 2.55 -12.62
C TRP A 215 12.07 4.04 -12.60
N ALA A 216 11.14 4.88 -12.15
CA ALA A 216 11.39 6.31 -12.00
C ALA A 216 12.52 6.62 -10.98
N ARG A 217 12.73 5.75 -9.99
CA ARG A 217 13.77 5.90 -8.95
C ARG A 217 15.13 5.52 -9.50
N ILE A 218 15.18 4.44 -10.25
CA ILE A 218 16.38 3.98 -10.95
C ILE A 218 16.83 5.00 -11.98
N ALA A 219 15.90 5.54 -12.78
CA ALA A 219 16.20 6.60 -13.75
C ALA A 219 16.73 7.89 -13.07
N ALA A 220 16.30 8.16 -11.83
CA ALA A 220 16.78 9.27 -11.02
C ALA A 220 18.11 8.96 -10.28
N GLY A 221 18.69 7.77 -10.46
CA GLY A 221 19.95 7.37 -9.84
C GLY A 221 19.84 7.03 -8.34
N HIS A 222 18.66 6.70 -7.85
CA HIS A 222 18.49 6.25 -6.47
C HIS A 222 19.14 4.86 -6.29
N ASP A 223 19.86 4.68 -5.19
CA ASP A 223 20.47 3.41 -4.80
C ASP A 223 19.40 2.40 -4.35
N ASP A 224 19.38 1.22 -4.97
CA ASP A 224 18.46 0.12 -4.66
C ASP A 224 19.10 -1.00 -3.80
N GLY A 225 20.32 -0.76 -3.31
CA GLY A 225 21.05 -1.63 -2.38
C GLY A 225 20.41 -1.69 -1.00
N LEU A 226 19.83 -2.84 -0.66
CA LEU A 226 19.17 -3.05 0.63
C LEU A 226 20.09 -3.60 1.72
N HIS A 227 21.16 -4.28 1.34
CA HIS A 227 22.11 -4.89 2.27
C HIS A 227 23.48 -4.22 2.17
N ASP A 228 24.23 -4.18 3.28
CA ASP A 228 25.62 -3.75 3.25
C ASP A 228 26.51 -4.84 2.63
N GLY A 229 26.99 -4.59 1.41
CA GLY A 229 27.93 -5.44 0.67
C GLY A 229 28.30 -4.79 -0.67
N PRO A 230 29.49 -5.03 -1.24
CA PRO A 230 29.92 -4.34 -2.47
C PRO A 230 28.97 -4.70 -3.61
N ALA A 231 28.48 -3.68 -4.32
CA ALA A 231 27.72 -3.84 -5.55
C ALA A 231 28.44 -4.84 -6.45
N GLY A 232 27.81 -5.99 -6.68
CA GLY A 232 28.35 -7.02 -7.56
C GLY A 232 28.64 -6.38 -8.91
N THR A 233 29.92 -6.24 -9.24
CA THR A 233 30.37 -5.79 -10.54
C THR A 233 29.78 -6.73 -11.58
N GLY A 234 28.77 -6.26 -12.31
CA GLY A 234 28.34 -6.88 -13.55
C GLY A 234 29.56 -6.91 -14.48
N SER A 235 30.21 -8.07 -14.54
CA SER A 235 31.23 -8.37 -15.52
C SER A 235 30.61 -8.18 -16.90
N SER A 236 30.92 -7.05 -17.54
CA SER A 236 30.86 -6.89 -18.98
C SER A 236 31.86 -7.86 -19.61
N GLY A 237 31.39 -9.07 -19.90
CA GLY A 237 32.09 -10.01 -20.76
C GLY A 237 32.04 -9.49 -22.19
N CYS A 238 33.07 -8.73 -22.59
CA CYS A 238 33.46 -8.62 -23.98
C CYS A 238 33.85 -10.03 -24.46
N CYS A 239 33.12 -10.57 -25.44
CA CYS A 239 33.59 -11.67 -26.25
C CYS A 239 34.07 -11.10 -27.60
N SER A 240 35.37 -11.23 -27.84
CA SER A 240 35.96 -11.45 -29.16
C SER A 240 36.01 -12.95 -29.42
#